data_AF-A0A2H0WBR5-F1
#
_entry.id   AF-A0A2H0WBR5-F1
#
_cell.length_a   1.000
_cell.length_b   1.000
_cell.length_c   1.000
_cell.angle_alpha   90.00
_cell.angle_beta   90.00
_cell.angle_gamma   90.00
#
_symmetry.space_group_name_H-M   'P 1'
#
loop_
_entity.id
_entity.type
_entity.pdbx_description
1 polymer ?
#
loop_
_entity_poly.entity_id
_entity_poly.type
_entity_poly.pdbx_seq_one_letter_code
_entity_poly.pdbx_strand_id
1 'polypeptide(L)'
;MKQNYSKMMSPEMRAVLHIVNSSEELKRKVLPHIEVGRERIYWEKVFREDFGGGHRSAVLWIKAIWCDELPSEGDPFDRAFVMDSTLQTAVIKGLLIRWGLIKN
;
A
#
# COMPACT_ATOMS: atom_id res chain seq x y z
N MET A 1 19.63 -2.63 22.47
CA MET A 1 19.78 -3.65 21.41
C MET A 1 19.36 -3.03 20.09
N LYS A 2 20.30 -2.76 19.17
CA LYS A 2 19.99 -2.31 17.81
C LYS A 2 19.87 -3.56 16.94
N GLN A 3 18.64 -3.99 16.63
CA GLN A 3 18.43 -5.13 15.73
C GLN A 3 18.73 -4.69 14.30
N ASN A 4 19.67 -5.39 13.65
CA ASN A 4 19.94 -5.31 12.22
C ASN A 4 18.72 -5.89 11.46
N TYR A 5 17.80 -5.03 11.03
CA TYR A 5 16.69 -5.41 10.14
C TYR A 5 17.14 -5.43 8.67
N SER A 6 18.31 -5.97 8.37
CA SER A 6 18.77 -6.21 6.99
C SER A 6 18.26 -7.54 6.42
N LYS A 7 17.16 -8.08 6.98
CA LYS A 7 16.34 -9.04 6.25
C LYS A 7 15.69 -8.24 5.13
N MET A 8 16.16 -8.42 3.88
CA MET A 8 15.63 -7.68 2.73
C MET A 8 14.11 -7.77 2.73
N MET A 9 13.47 -6.63 2.98
CA MET A 9 12.03 -6.48 2.92
C MET A 9 11.50 -6.99 1.58
N SER A 10 10.41 -7.75 1.61
CA SER A 10 9.80 -8.35 0.44
C SER A 10 9.39 -7.29 -0.60
N PRO A 11 9.40 -7.61 -1.91
CA PRO A 11 8.91 -6.71 -2.95
C PRO A 11 7.50 -6.16 -2.66
N GLU A 12 6.63 -6.98 -2.09
CA GLU A 12 5.26 -6.67 -1.68
C GLU A 12 5.28 -5.58 -0.61
N MET A 13 6.00 -5.81 0.49
CA MET A 13 6.06 -4.85 1.59
C MET A 13 6.71 -3.53 1.14
N ARG A 14 7.75 -3.58 0.28
CA ARG A 14 8.35 -2.38 -0.30
C ARG A 14 7.36 -1.60 -1.17
N ALA A 15 6.57 -2.30 -1.98
CA ALA A 15 5.55 -1.68 -2.83
C ALA A 15 4.45 -1.03 -1.98
N VAL A 16 3.95 -1.74 -0.95
CA VAL A 16 2.99 -1.21 0.02
C VAL A 16 3.52 0.06 0.67
N LEU A 17 4.73 0.01 1.23
CA LEU A 17 5.32 1.17 1.90
C LEU A 17 5.60 2.32 0.93
N HIS A 18 5.91 2.05 -0.33
CA HIS A 18 6.07 3.09 -1.35
C HIS A 18 4.76 3.88 -1.54
N ILE A 19 3.63 3.18 -1.72
CA ILE A 19 2.32 3.83 -1.91
C ILE A 19 1.88 4.52 -0.62
N VAL A 20 2.02 3.87 0.53
CA VAL A 20 1.60 4.44 1.83
C VAL A 20 2.37 5.74 2.13
N ASN A 21 3.66 5.81 1.80
CA ASN A 21 4.47 7.02 2.02
C ASN A 21 4.25 8.11 0.97
N SER A 22 3.50 7.89 -0.10
CA SER A 22 3.26 8.90 -1.14
C SER A 22 2.20 9.93 -0.76
N SER A 23 1.46 9.72 0.33
CA SER A 23 0.39 10.60 0.79
C SER A 23 0.34 10.67 2.31
N GLU A 24 0.27 11.88 2.88
CA GLU A 24 0.18 12.07 4.34
C GLU A 24 -1.08 11.44 4.94
N GLU A 25 -2.19 11.40 4.19
CA GLU A 25 -3.40 10.73 4.66
C GLU A 25 -3.21 9.20 4.75
N LEU A 26 -2.66 8.58 3.71
CA LEU A 26 -2.35 7.14 3.73
C LEU A 26 -1.34 6.82 4.83
N LYS A 27 -0.28 7.62 4.93
CA LYS A 27 0.74 7.44 5.97
C LYS A 27 0.14 7.52 7.37
N ARG A 28 -0.69 8.52 7.64
CA ARG A 28 -1.33 8.68 8.96
C ARG A 28 -2.30 7.55 9.30
N LYS A 29 -3.07 7.06 8.32
CA LYS A 29 -4.17 6.10 8.55
C LYS A 29 -3.76 4.65 8.36
N VAL A 30 -2.84 4.34 7.45
CA VAL A 30 -2.43 2.97 7.12
C VAL A 30 -1.17 2.55 7.88
N LEU A 31 -0.15 3.41 7.96
CA LEU A 31 1.15 3.04 8.54
C LEU A 31 1.06 2.53 10.01
N PRO A 32 0.20 3.08 10.89
CA PRO A 32 0.04 2.53 12.25
C PRO A 32 -0.45 1.08 12.29
N HIS A 33 -1.04 0.59 11.20
CA HIS A 33 -1.59 -0.76 11.06
C HIS A 33 -0.65 -1.69 10.28
N ILE A 34 0.61 -1.31 10.07
CA ILE A 34 1.65 -2.13 9.43
C ILE A 34 2.74 -2.51 10.43
N GLU A 35 2.97 -3.81 10.61
CA GLU A 35 4.08 -4.36 11.38
C GLU A 35 5.20 -4.78 10.43
N VAL A 36 6.07 -3.82 10.08
CA VAL A 36 7.13 -4.00 9.06
C VAL A 36 8.07 -5.16 9.40
N GLY A 37 8.48 -5.31 10.67
CA GLY A 37 9.41 -6.36 11.08
C GLY A 37 8.88 -7.79 10.92
N ARG A 38 7.55 -7.96 10.86
CA ARG A 38 6.89 -9.24 10.60
C ARG A 38 6.19 -9.29 9.25
N GLU A 39 6.34 -8.23 8.45
CA GLU A 39 5.64 -8.03 7.19
C GLU A 39 4.14 -8.34 7.28
N ARG A 40 3.46 -7.73 8.26
CA ARG A 40 2.03 -7.95 8.51
C ARG A 40 1.24 -6.65 8.38
N ILE A 41 0.08 -6.71 7.75
CA ILE A 41 -0.85 -5.59 7.63
C ILE A 41 -2.18 -6.00 8.27
N TYR A 42 -2.69 -5.16 9.17
CA TYR A 42 -3.96 -5.39 9.86
C TYR A 42 -5.13 -4.82 9.05
N TRP A 43 -5.51 -5.48 7.96
CA TRP A 43 -6.49 -4.99 6.97
C TRP A 43 -7.83 -4.58 7.55
N GLU A 44 -8.39 -5.34 8.50
CA GLU A 44 -9.65 -4.98 9.14
C GLU A 44 -9.60 -3.61 9.81
N LYS A 45 -8.44 -3.23 10.37
CA LYS A 45 -8.25 -1.91 10.97
C LYS A 45 -8.11 -0.84 9.89
N VAL A 46 -7.32 -1.12 8.86
CA VAL A 46 -7.15 -0.22 7.71
C VAL A 46 -8.50 0.12 7.08
N PHE A 47 -9.35 -0.86 6.79
CA PHE A 47 -10.63 -0.59 6.12
C PHE A 47 -11.70 0.08 7.00
N ARG A 48 -11.49 0.15 8.32
CA ARG A 48 -12.33 0.92 9.25
C ARG A 48 -11.95 2.40 9.30
N GLU A 49 -10.77 2.77 8.81
CA GLU A 49 -10.41 4.18 8.68
C GLU A 49 -11.32 4.83 7.63
N ASP A 50 -11.74 6.06 7.90
CA ASP A 50 -12.43 6.89 6.93
C ASP A 50 -11.42 7.35 5.87
N PHE A 51 -11.73 7.23 4.58
CA PHE A 51 -10.82 7.64 3.51
C PHE A 51 -11.58 8.46 2.47
N GLY A 52 -10.92 9.49 1.94
CA GLY A 52 -11.37 10.13 0.71
C GLY A 52 -11.46 9.12 -0.45
N GLY A 53 -12.30 9.40 -1.46
CA GLY A 53 -12.55 8.45 -2.56
C GLY A 53 -11.29 7.94 -3.26
N GLY A 54 -10.35 8.83 -3.58
CA GLY A 54 -9.05 8.46 -4.18
C GLY A 54 -8.19 7.61 -3.26
N HIS A 55 -8.08 7.96 -1.98
CA HIS A 55 -7.32 7.20 -0.99
C HIS A 55 -7.93 5.83 -0.73
N ARG A 56 -9.27 5.70 -0.76
CA ARG A 56 -9.94 4.41 -0.64
C ARG A 56 -9.57 3.48 -1.78
N SER A 57 -9.53 3.99 -3.02
CA SER A 57 -9.05 3.24 -4.19
C SER A 57 -7.59 2.84 -4.03
N ALA A 58 -6.73 3.75 -3.54
CA ALA A 58 -5.32 3.44 -3.28
C ALA A 58 -5.16 2.33 -2.23
N VAL A 59 -5.99 2.29 -1.19
CA VAL A 59 -6.00 1.21 -0.19
C VAL A 59 -6.40 -0.13 -0.78
N LEU A 60 -7.40 -0.16 -1.67
CA LEU A 60 -7.76 -1.37 -2.41
C LEU A 60 -6.59 -1.85 -3.29
N TRP A 61 -5.90 -0.94 -3.98
CA TRP A 61 -4.68 -1.26 -4.73
C TRP A 61 -3.56 -1.81 -3.85
N ILE A 62 -3.32 -1.19 -2.69
CA ILE A 62 -2.33 -1.68 -1.71
C ILE A 62 -2.64 -3.11 -1.29
N LYS A 63 -3.92 -3.42 -1.00
CA LYS A 63 -4.34 -4.80 -0.68
C LYS A 63 -4.17 -5.74 -1.86
N ALA A 64 -4.55 -5.32 -3.06
CA ALA A 64 -4.41 -6.14 -4.26
C ALA A 64 -2.95 -6.51 -4.53
N ILE A 65 -2.04 -5.53 -4.44
CA ILE A 65 -0.59 -5.73 -4.61
C ILE A 65 -0.03 -6.67 -3.54
N TRP A 66 -0.51 -6.56 -2.31
CA TRP A 66 -0.08 -7.38 -1.19
C TRP A 66 -0.54 -8.83 -1.30
N CYS A 67 -1.81 -9.05 -1.64
CA CYS A 67 -2.43 -10.38 -1.72
C CYS A 67 -2.22 -11.07 -3.07
N ASP A 68 -1.82 -10.33 -4.11
CA ASP A 68 -1.80 -10.78 -5.50
C ASP A 68 -3.18 -11.20 -6.04
N GLU A 69 -4.24 -10.61 -5.49
CA GLU A 69 -5.64 -10.95 -5.75
C GLU A 69 -6.54 -9.70 -5.66
N LEU A 70 -7.74 -9.74 -6.27
CA LEU A 70 -8.71 -8.66 -6.11
C LEU A 70 -9.29 -8.65 -4.69
N PRO A 71 -9.31 -7.51 -3.98
CA PRO A 71 -9.89 -7.42 -2.65
C PRO A 71 -11.41 -7.69 -2.66
N SER A 72 -11.91 -8.39 -1.65
CA SER A 72 -13.36 -8.58 -1.47
C SER A 72 -14.09 -7.30 -1.06
N GLU A 73 -13.37 -6.29 -0.55
CA GLU A 73 -13.93 -5.00 -0.14
C GLU A 73 -14.27 -4.08 -1.32
N GLY A 74 -13.87 -4.42 -2.54
CA GLY A 74 -14.22 -3.69 -3.75
C GLY A 74 -13.18 -3.75 -4.85
N ASP A 75 -13.56 -3.23 -6.01
CA ASP A 75 -12.70 -3.15 -7.18
C ASP A 75 -11.74 -1.93 -7.08
N PRO A 76 -10.41 -2.13 -7.12
CA PRO A 76 -9.44 -1.05 -7.08
C PRO A 76 -9.50 -0.09 -8.29
N PHE A 77 -10.15 -0.48 -9.40
CA PHE A 77 -10.30 0.33 -10.61
C PHE A 77 -11.54 1.24 -10.60
N ASP A 78 -12.60 0.86 -9.88
CA ASP A 78 -13.94 1.49 -9.96
C ASP A 78 -13.91 3.00 -9.62
N ARG A 79 -12.96 3.41 -8.78
CA ARG A 79 -12.71 4.80 -8.39
C ARG A 79 -11.25 5.21 -8.60
N ALA A 80 -10.56 4.61 -9.56
CA ALA A 80 -9.18 5.00 -9.86
C ALA A 80 -9.10 6.43 -10.43
N PHE A 81 -10.14 6.88 -11.13
CA PHE A 81 -10.20 8.22 -11.74
C PHE A 81 -10.29 9.37 -10.71
N VAL A 82 -10.67 9.09 -9.45
CA VAL A 82 -10.66 10.09 -8.37
C VAL A 82 -9.34 10.14 -7.60
N MET A 83 -8.39 9.26 -7.91
CA MET A 83 -7.02 9.40 -7.40
C MET A 83 -6.34 10.59 -8.07
N ASP A 84 -5.65 11.41 -7.29
CA ASP A 84 -4.76 12.43 -7.84
C ASP A 84 -3.57 11.78 -8.59
N SER A 85 -2.87 12.58 -9.40
CA SER A 85 -1.75 12.12 -10.21
C SER A 85 -0.60 11.55 -9.37
N THR A 86 -0.44 12.01 -8.12
CA THR A 86 0.58 11.50 -7.20
C THR A 86 0.26 10.08 -6.76
N LEU A 87 -0.97 9.81 -6.33
CA LEU A 87 -1.44 8.47 -5.95
C LEU A 87 -1.43 7.50 -7.14
N GLN A 88 -1.89 7.94 -8.31
CA GLN A 88 -1.82 7.12 -9.54
C GLN A 88 -0.38 6.72 -9.85
N THR A 89 0.55 7.68 -9.83
CA THR A 89 1.98 7.43 -10.05
C THR A 89 2.55 6.47 -9.00
N ALA A 90 2.17 6.64 -7.73
CA ALA A 90 2.63 5.80 -6.64
C ALA A 90 2.15 4.35 -6.79
N VAL A 91 0.89 4.13 -7.17
CA VAL A 91 0.33 2.80 -7.44
C VAL A 91 1.10 2.11 -8.58
N ILE A 92 1.32 2.82 -9.69
CA ILE A 92 2.09 2.29 -10.84
C ILE A 92 3.51 1.92 -10.39
N LYS A 93 4.20 2.80 -9.66
CA LYS A 93 5.54 2.50 -9.12
C LYS A 93 5.53 1.33 -8.15
N GLY A 94 4.49 1.22 -7.31
CA GLY A 94 4.28 0.09 -6.42
C GLY A 94 4.22 -1.24 -7.18
N LEU A 95 3.45 -1.31 -8.27
CA LEU A 95 3.40 -2.48 -9.15
C LEU A 95 4.77 -2.81 -9.75
N LEU A 96 5.49 -1.80 -10.25
CA LEU A 96 6.85 -1.99 -10.80
C LEU A 96 7.83 -2.52 -9.74
N ILE A 97 7.73 -2.05 -8.49
CA ILE A 97 8.53 -2.54 -7.36
C ILE A 97 8.19 -3.99 -7.03
N ARG A 98 6.89 -4.33 -6.96
CA ARG A 98 6.40 -5.68 -6.70
C ARG A 98 6.90 -6.67 -7.75
N TRP A 99 6.86 -6.29 -9.02
CA TRP A 99 7.38 -7.09 -10.14
C TRP A 99 8.91 -7.09 -10.26
N GLY A 100 9.62 -6.33 -9.42
CA GLY A 100 11.08 -6.26 -9.46
C GLY A 100 11.64 -5.53 -10.69
N LEU A 101 10.81 -4.75 -11.40
CA LEU A 101 11.21 -3.98 -12.57
C LEU A 101 11.98 -2.71 -12.20
N ILE A 102 11.75 -2.18 -11.00
CA ILE A 102 12.50 -1.05 -10.44
C ILE A 102 12.87 -1.31 -8.98
N LYS A 103 13.95 -0.67 -8.51
CA LYS A 103 14.35 -0.67 -7.09
C LYS A 103 13.78 0.59 -6.41
N ASN A 104 13.37 0.44 -5.15
CA ASN A 104 12.95 1.52 -4.26
C ASN A 104 14.11 1.90 -3.34
#